data_AF-D1PWI3-F1
#
_entry.id   AF-D1PWI3-F1
#
_cell.length_a   1.000
_cell.length_b   1.000
_cell.length_c   1.000
_cell.angle_alpha   90.00
_cell.angle_beta   90.00
_cell.angle_gamma   90.00
#
_symmetry.space_group_name_H-M   'P 1'
#
loop_
_entity.id
_entity.type
_entity.pdbx_description
1 polymer ?
#
loop_
_entity_poly.entity_id
_entity_poly.type
_entity_poly.pdbx_seq_one_letter_code
_entity_poly.pdbx_strand_id
1 'polypeptide(L)' 'MIHGHEVIQMMRGNSYPTRESLVQAIIDKFGADARFQTCSAENLTAKQLVEFLEARGKFMPAGSDGFTVDESKVCNH' A
#
# COMPACT_ATOMS: atom_id res chain seq x y z
N MET A 1 -2.70 15.74 -0.86
CA MET A 1 -1.77 14.90 -0.07
C MET A 1 -2.48 13.56 0.14
N ILE A 2 -1.99 12.49 -0.49
CA ILE A 2 -2.65 11.18 -0.38
C ILE A 2 -2.08 10.48 0.85
N HIS A 3 -2.93 10.21 1.82
CA HIS A 3 -2.51 9.47 3.00
C HIS A 3 -2.38 7.99 2.64
N GLY A 4 -1.37 7.32 3.19
CA GLY A 4 -1.17 5.87 2.99
C GLY A 4 -2.42 5.04 3.33
N HIS A 5 -3.30 5.57 4.18
CA HIS A 5 -4.60 4.97 4.50
C HIS A 5 -5.54 4.83 3.30
N GLU A 6 -5.52 5.76 2.34
CA GLU A 6 -6.36 5.67 1.13
C GLU A 6 -5.98 4.47 0.27
N VAL A 7 -4.67 4.20 0.18
CA VAL A 7 -4.15 3.02 -0.53
C VAL A 7 -4.58 1.74 0.19
N ILE A 8 -4.64 1.74 1.51
CA ILE A 8 -5.07 0.58 2.29
C ILE A 8 -6.57 0.33 2.10
N GLN A 9 -7.39 1.38 2.06
CA GLN A 9 -8.81 1.27 1.73
C GLN A 9 -9.02 0.74 0.31
N MET A 10 -8.17 1.12 -0.64
CA MET A 10 -8.19 0.57 -2.00
C MET A 10 -7.85 -0.93 -2.02
N MET A 11 -6.87 -1.37 -1.24
CA MET A 11 -6.50 -2.78 -1.15
C MET A 11 -7.53 -3.61 -0.36
N ARG A 12 -8.46 -2.97 0.34
CA ARG A 12 -9.47 -3.66 1.14
C ARG A 12 -10.42 -4.44 0.22
N GLY A 13 -10.37 -5.77 0.33
CA GLY A 13 -11.17 -6.67 -0.53
C GLY A 13 -10.50 -7.02 -1.86
N ASN A 14 -9.27 -6.55 -2.09
CA ASN A 14 -8.48 -6.87 -3.28
C ASN A 14 -7.19 -7.60 -2.86
N SER A 15 -6.94 -8.76 -3.47
CA SER A 15 -5.68 -9.49 -3.29
C SER A 15 -4.78 -9.26 -4.50
N TYR A 16 -3.51 -8.98 -4.26
CA TYR A 16 -2.54 -8.76 -5.34
C TYR A 16 -1.51 -9.88 -5.33
N PRO A 17 -1.23 -10.55 -6.46
CA PRO A 17 -0.30 -11.68 -6.47
C PRO A 17 1.15 -11.24 -6.24
N THR A 18 1.50 -10.02 -6.65
CA THR A 18 2.87 -9.49 -6.55
C THR A 18 2.87 -8.00 -6.17
N ARG A 19 4.02 -7.56 -5.63
CA ARG A 19 4.32 -6.14 -5.40
C ARG A 19 4.14 -5.27 -6.65
N GLU A 20 4.46 -5.80 -7.83
CA GLU A 20 4.37 -5.06 -9.10
C GLU A 20 2.93 -4.83 -9.52
N SER A 21 2.07 -5.86 -9.45
CA SER A 21 0.63 -5.69 -9.68
C SER A 21 0.03 -4.67 -8.74
N LEU A 22 0.50 -4.64 -7.50
CA LEU A 22 0.02 -3.70 -6.51
C LEU A 22 0.47 -2.26 -6.78
N VAL A 23 1.75 -2.07 -7.11
CA VAL A 23 2.28 -0.76 -7.54
C VAL A 23 1.53 -0.25 -8.75
N GLN A 24 1.28 -1.11 -9.75
CA GLN A 24 0.50 -0.74 -10.93
C GLN A 24 -0.93 -0.37 -10.58
N ALA A 25 -1.60 -1.11 -9.70
CA ALA A 25 -2.96 -0.78 -9.29
C ALA A 25 -3.02 0.57 -8.57
N ILE A 26 -2.04 0.87 -7.71
CA ILE A 26 -1.92 2.17 -7.04
C ILE A 26 -1.71 3.28 -8.09
N ILE A 27 -0.83 3.06 -9.06
CA ILE A 27 -0.56 4.01 -10.15
C ILE A 27 -1.80 4.25 -11.02
N ASP A 28 -2.56 3.20 -11.33
CA ASP A 28 -3.80 3.29 -12.11
C ASP A 28 -4.89 4.06 -11.37
N LYS A 29 -5.00 3.83 -10.05
CA LYS A 29 -6.04 4.45 -9.22
C LYS A 29 -5.74 5.89 -8.84
N PHE A 30 -4.49 6.18 -8.47
CA PHE A 30 -4.07 7.48 -7.92
C PHE A 30 -3.23 8.32 -8.90
N GLY A 31 -2.62 7.69 -9.90
CA GLY A 31 -1.70 8.32 -10.86
C GLY A 31 -0.23 7.97 -10.59
N ALA A 32 0.57 7.91 -11.65
CA ALA A 32 2.01 7.63 -11.55
C ALA A 32 2.78 8.73 -10.79
N ASP A 33 2.28 9.96 -10.85
CA ASP A 33 2.84 11.13 -10.15
C ASP A 33 2.30 11.29 -8.72
N ALA A 34 1.40 10.41 -8.29
CA ALA A 34 0.84 10.44 -6.95
C ALA A 34 1.94 10.27 -5.90
N ARG A 35 1.93 11.16 -4.90
CA ARG A 35 2.81 11.11 -3.74
C ARG A 35 2.02 10.75 -2.50
N PHE A 36 2.54 9.76 -1.79
CA PHE A 36 1.92 9.18 -0.61
C PHE A 36 2.65 9.61 0.65
N GLN A 37 1.86 9.89 1.68
CA GLN A 37 2.34 10.30 2.99
C GLN A 37 1.82 9.35 4.05
N THR A 38 2.75 8.85 4.87
CA THR A 38 2.49 7.98 6.02
C THR A 38 2.93 8.72 7.28
N CYS A 39 2.41 8.33 8.45
CA CYS A 39 2.79 8.96 9.73
C CYS A 39 4.29 8.94 10.05
N SER A 40 5.11 8.13 9.35
CA SER A 40 6.55 8.07 9.58
C SER A 40 7.40 8.42 8.36
N ALA A 41 6.79 8.59 7.18
CA ALA A 41 7.50 8.85 5.94
C ALA A 41 6.61 9.60 4.95
N GLU A 42 7.16 10.59 4.29
CA GLU A 42 6.47 11.50 3.39
C GLU A 42 7.05 11.48 1.96
N ASN A 43 6.28 11.97 0.98
CA ASN A 43 6.68 12.06 -0.43
C ASN A 43 7.04 10.71 -1.10
N LEU A 44 6.44 9.62 -0.62
CA LEU A 44 6.68 8.29 -1.16
C LEU A 44 6.01 8.12 -2.52
N THR A 45 6.70 7.46 -3.45
CA THR A 45 6.06 6.93 -4.67
C THR A 45 5.23 5.68 -4.37
N ALA A 46 4.37 5.25 -5.29
CA ALA A 46 3.64 3.98 -5.17
C ALA A 46 4.58 2.80 -4.84
N LYS A 47 5.74 2.74 -5.49
CA LYS A 47 6.77 1.72 -5.22
C LYS A 47 7.33 1.83 -3.81
N GLN A 48 7.77 3.02 -3.41
CA GLN A 48 8.34 3.24 -2.07
C GLN A 48 7.31 3.01 -0.96
N LEU A 49 6.04 3.33 -1.19
CA LEU A 49 4.96 3.05 -0.25
C LEU A 49 4.81 1.54 -0.05
N VAL A 50 4.81 0.76 -1.14
CA VAL A 50 4.73 -0.71 -1.06
C VAL A 50 5.95 -1.29 -0.34
N GLU A 51 7.17 -0.85 -0.67
CA GLU A 51 8.39 -1.26 0.03
C GLU A 51 8.35 -0.90 1.53
N PHE A 52 7.84 0.28 1.87
CA PHE A 52 7.75 0.75 3.26
C PHE A 52 6.76 -0.09 4.08
N LEU A 53 5.59 -0.40 3.50
CA LEU A 53 4.58 -1.25 4.12
C LEU A 53 5.06 -2.71 4.26
N GLU A 54 5.86 -3.19 3.31
CA GLU A 54 6.46 -4.54 3.31
C GLU A 54 7.52 -4.63 4.42
N ALA A 55 8.42 -3.65 4.49
CA ALA A 55 9.43 -3.55 5.54
C ALA A 55 8.83 -3.43 6.95
N ARG A 56 7.64 -2.83 7.08
CA ARG A 56 6.90 -2.74 8.34
C ARG A 56 6.15 -4.03 8.71
N GLY A 57 6.15 -5.05 7.84
CA GLY A 57 5.36 -6.27 8.03
C GLY A 57 3.85 -6.02 8.01
N LYS A 58 3.40 -4.91 7.39
CA LYS A 58 1.97 -4.63 7.19
C LYS A 58 1.42 -5.38 5.98
N PHE A 59 2.30 -5.84 5.09
CA PHE A 59 1.97 -6.84 4.09
C PHE A 59 2.16 -8.22 4.68
N MET A 60 1.07 -8.97 4.78
CA MET A 60 1.14 -10.40 5.04
C MET A 60 0.93 -11.13 3.71
N PRO A 61 1.71 -12.19 3.42
CA PRO A 61 1.31 -13.13 2.40
C PRO A 61 0.00 -13.77 2.90
N ALA A 62 -1.10 -13.48 2.23
CA ALA A 62 -2.39 -14.11 2.46
C ALA A 62 -2.35 -15.53 1.90
N GLY A 63 -1.58 -16.42 2.54
CA GLY A 63 -1.38 -17.78 2.06
C GLY A 63 -0.78 -17.86 0.65
N SER A 64 -0.98 -19.00 -0.01
CA SER A 64 -0.36 -19.36 -1.29
C SER A 64 -0.68 -18.45 -2.49
N ASP A 65 -1.49 -17.40 -2.34
CA ASP A 65 -1.95 -16.57 -3.47
C ASP A 65 -2.21 -15.10 -3.08
N GLY A 66 -1.16 -14.40 -2.63
CA GLY A 66 -1.11 -12.94 -2.74
C GLY A 66 -0.84 -12.13 -1.47
N PHE A 67 -0.78 -10.82 -1.66
CA PHE A 67 -0.47 -9.79 -0.68
C PHE A 67 -1.76 -9.11 -0.21
N THR A 68 -1.96 -9.04 1.10
CA THR A 68 -3.02 -8.24 1.74
C THR A 68 -2.41 -7.29 2.76
N VAL A 69 -3.10 -6.17 3.02
CA VAL A 69 -2.69 -5.21 4.05
C VAL A 69 -3.42 -5.47 5.36
N ASP A 70 -2.66 -5.51 6.44
CA ASP A 70 -3.21 -5.55 7.79
C ASP A 70 -3.78 -4.16 8.19
N GLU A 71 -5.11 -4.08 8.19
CA GLU A 71 -5.87 -2.88 8.56
C GLU A 71 -5.72 -2.51 10.04
N SER A 72 -5.36 -3.45 10.92
CA SER A 72 -5.17 -3.19 12.35
C SER A 72 -3.90 -2.36 12.62
N LYS A 73 -2.95 -2.35 11.68
CA LYS A 73 -1.73 -1.54 11.77
C LYS A 73 -1.89 -0.13 11.21
N VAL A 74 -3.06 0.25 10.73
CA VAL A 74 -3.36 1.58 10.19
C VAL A 74 -3.56 2.55 11.36
N CYS A 75 -2.67 3.54 11.51
CA CYS A 75 -2.80 4.54 12.57
C CYS A 75 -4.04 5.41 12.32
N ASN A 76 -5.06 5.34 13.18
CA ASN A 76 -6.08 6.38 13.31
C ASN A 76 -5.43 7.57 14.04
N HIS A 77 -4.98 8.59 13.32
CA HIS A 77 -4.61 9.86 13.93
C HIS A 77 -5.10 11.02 13.09
#